data_AF-A0A8W8NP12-F1
#
_entry.id   AF-A0A8W8NP12-F1
#
_cell.length_a   1.000
_cell.length_b   1.000
_cell.length_c   1.000
_cell.angle_alpha   90.00
_cell.angle_beta   90.00
_cell.angle_gamma   90.00
#
_symmetry.space_group_name_H-M   'P 1'
#
loop_
_entity.id
_entity.type
_entity.pdbx_description
1 polymer ?
#
loop_
_entity_poly.entity_id
_entity_poly.type
_entity_poly.pdbx_seq_one_letter_code
_entity_poly.pdbx_strand_id
1 'polypeptide(L)'
;MGMMRLYLLVPLVFFLVGRQYSKAEIIRKLQKASFQTLYLSTESFGQQSKYFGRFTGPPDTEAKFDGDELISFQNKFQRWGLEYEAEMRNSHSNYDSWLTLHSNSTEETLLVMFNYNYANRSQTRFIENSCEIGIEKVESTFQTEYIGTAKNCKYHDVVREFFIVGLNVNNTKKVVNLASRYPYSTETIHDKYLKYVDTYKIKDKDVYHAILKWPMMKQDGVTVDSVRFELWLNEKDAFMGDAIAGVRIWKFKIV
;
A
#
# COMPACT_ATOMS: atom_id res chain seq x y z
N MET A 1 -58.04 46.36 3.40
CA MET A 1 -58.26 44.95 3.84
C MET A 1 -58.22 44.10 2.58
N GLY A 2 -57.40 43.07 2.41
CA GLY A 2 -56.48 42.41 3.32
C GLY A 2 -55.31 41.81 2.55
N MET A 3 -54.20 41.74 3.27
CA MET A 3 -52.95 41.08 2.96
C MET A 3 -53.09 39.57 2.71
N MET A 4 -52.03 39.01 2.12
CA MET A 4 -51.54 37.62 2.25
C MET A 4 -52.26 36.56 1.40
N ARG A 5 -51.59 35.59 0.78
CA ARG A 5 -50.18 35.17 0.90
C ARG A 5 -49.78 34.35 -0.31
N LEU A 6 -48.62 34.74 -0.83
CA LEU A 6 -47.63 33.97 -1.58
C LEU A 6 -47.50 32.52 -1.02
N TYR A 7 -48.23 31.55 -1.58
CA TYR A 7 -48.01 30.13 -1.30
C TYR A 7 -48.20 29.35 -2.59
N LEU A 8 -47.10 29.08 -3.29
CA LEU A 8 -46.90 27.90 -4.13
C LEU A 8 -45.50 27.81 -4.76
N LEU A 9 -44.53 28.64 -4.34
CA LEU A 9 -43.12 28.51 -4.72
C LEU A 9 -42.27 27.71 -3.70
N VAL A 10 -42.90 27.02 -2.74
CA VAL A 10 -42.18 26.32 -1.65
C VAL A 10 -41.99 24.80 -1.84
N PRO A 11 -42.53 24.06 -2.83
CA PRO A 11 -42.04 22.70 -3.08
C PRO A 11 -40.86 22.62 -4.06
N LEU A 12 -40.51 23.67 -4.82
CA LEU A 12 -39.42 23.57 -5.81
C LEU A 12 -38.01 23.81 -5.24
N VAL A 13 -37.90 24.47 -4.08
CA VAL A 13 -36.59 24.70 -3.43
C VAL A 13 -36.10 23.47 -2.65
N PHE A 14 -37.00 22.55 -2.27
CA PHE A 14 -36.61 21.29 -1.61
C PHE A 14 -36.23 20.16 -2.58
N PHE A 15 -36.59 20.25 -3.86
CA PHE A 15 -36.16 19.27 -4.87
C PHE A 15 -34.75 19.51 -5.43
N LEU A 16 -34.08 20.61 -5.02
CA LEU A 16 -32.68 20.88 -5.38
C LEU A 16 -31.69 20.54 -4.26
N VAL A 17 -32.16 20.17 -3.07
CA VAL A 17 -31.29 19.71 -1.98
C VAL A 17 -31.16 18.20 -2.07
N GLY A 18 -30.13 17.75 -2.78
CA GLY A 18 -29.70 16.35 -2.76
C GLY A 18 -29.57 15.67 -4.11
N ARG A 19 -29.07 16.34 -5.15
CA ARG A 19 -28.35 15.57 -6.18
C ARG A 19 -27.10 15.01 -5.50
N GLN A 20 -27.22 13.77 -5.04
CA GLN A 20 -26.12 12.97 -4.55
C GLN A 20 -25.23 12.68 -5.77
N TYR A 21 -24.30 13.59 -6.05
CA TYR A 21 -23.32 13.40 -7.11
C TYR A 21 -22.40 12.26 -6.67
N SER A 22 -22.40 11.18 -7.45
CA SER A 22 -21.45 10.08 -7.32
C SER A 22 -20.56 10.08 -8.54
N LYS A 23 -19.23 10.17 -8.34
CA LYS A 23 -18.23 10.08 -9.41
C LYS A 23 -17.35 8.87 -9.13
N ALA A 24 -17.27 7.96 -10.10
CA ALA A 24 -16.35 6.83 -10.06
C ALA A 24 -15.11 7.11 -10.92
N GLU A 25 -13.95 6.70 -10.44
CA GLU A 25 -12.66 6.86 -11.09
C GLU A 25 -11.83 5.58 -10.90
N ILE A 26 -11.18 5.11 -11.97
CA ILE A 26 -10.22 4.01 -11.88
C ILE A 26 -8.87 4.61 -11.51
N ILE A 27 -8.43 4.42 -10.27
CA ILE A 27 -7.08 4.82 -9.81
C ILE A 27 -6.03 3.87 -10.41
N ARG A 28 -6.33 2.57 -10.36
CA ARG A 28 -5.45 1.53 -10.88
C ARG A 28 -6.28 0.46 -11.60
N LYS A 29 -5.93 0.16 -12.85
CA LYS A 29 -6.53 -0.95 -13.57
C LYS A 29 -6.15 -2.27 -12.91
N LEU A 30 -7.04 -3.26 -12.95
CA LEU A 30 -6.75 -4.60 -12.46
C LEU A 30 -5.61 -5.23 -13.27
N GLN A 31 -4.41 -5.27 -12.69
CA GLN A 31 -3.21 -5.79 -13.34
C GLN A 31 -2.18 -6.24 -12.30
N LYS A 32 -1.19 -7.04 -12.73
CA LYS A 32 -0.07 -7.46 -11.88
C LYS A 32 0.74 -6.28 -11.36
N ALA A 33 1.44 -6.46 -10.25
CA ALA A 33 2.46 -5.51 -9.80
C ALA A 33 3.60 -5.42 -10.82
N SER A 34 4.18 -4.23 -10.96
CA SER A 34 5.22 -3.94 -11.94
C SER A 34 6.60 -4.43 -11.48
N PHE A 35 6.79 -4.55 -10.16
CA PHE A 35 8.03 -5.02 -9.55
C PHE A 35 8.01 -6.52 -9.24
N GLN A 36 9.08 -7.22 -9.59
CA GLN A 36 9.28 -8.63 -9.21
C GLN A 36 10.74 -8.88 -8.82
N THR A 37 10.94 -9.59 -7.72
CA THR A 37 12.27 -10.08 -7.30
C THR A 37 12.67 -11.27 -8.14
N LEU A 38 13.88 -11.23 -8.70
CA LEU A 38 14.46 -12.29 -9.55
C LEU A 38 15.57 -13.06 -8.84
N TYR A 39 16.37 -12.36 -8.04
CA TYR A 39 17.53 -12.93 -7.37
C TYR A 39 17.89 -12.11 -6.15
N LEU A 40 18.31 -12.77 -5.08
CA LEU A 40 18.95 -12.15 -3.93
C LEU A 40 20.19 -12.98 -3.56
N SER A 41 21.27 -12.32 -3.15
CA SER A 41 22.39 -13.01 -2.51
C SER A 41 23.07 -12.15 -1.45
N THR A 42 23.85 -12.80 -0.61
CA THR A 42 24.67 -12.16 0.41
C THR A 42 26.12 -12.60 0.29
N GLU A 43 27.04 -11.69 0.61
CA GLU A 43 28.45 -11.99 0.84
C GLU A 43 28.89 -11.37 2.16
N SER A 44 29.42 -12.19 3.06
CA SER A 44 29.91 -11.75 4.37
C SER A 44 31.36 -11.31 4.29
N PHE A 45 31.64 -10.10 4.79
CA PHE A 45 32.97 -9.53 4.92
C PHE A 45 33.17 -9.03 6.38
N GLY A 46 33.70 -9.91 7.23
CA GLY A 46 33.89 -9.59 8.66
C GLY A 46 32.56 -9.33 9.37
N GLN A 47 32.40 -8.15 9.96
CA GLN A 47 31.14 -7.73 10.63
C GLN A 47 30.11 -7.10 9.68
N GLN A 48 30.42 -6.93 8.39
CA GLN A 48 29.50 -6.39 7.39
C GLN A 48 29.07 -7.48 6.42
N SER A 49 27.88 -7.32 5.86
CA SER A 49 27.38 -8.16 4.77
C SER A 49 27.03 -7.27 3.59
N LYS A 50 27.47 -7.67 2.40
CA LYS A 50 27.00 -7.12 1.15
C LYS A 50 25.79 -7.90 0.71
N TYR A 51 24.74 -7.19 0.35
CA TYR A 51 23.55 -7.76 -0.24
C TYR A 51 23.55 -7.40 -1.71
N PHE A 52 23.12 -8.35 -2.53
CA PHE A 52 22.96 -8.19 -3.96
C PHE A 52 21.52 -8.57 -4.30
N GLY A 53 20.88 -7.78 -5.16
CA GLY A 53 19.53 -8.06 -5.62
C GLY A 53 19.37 -7.81 -7.10
N ARG A 54 18.55 -8.64 -7.76
CA ARG A 54 18.09 -8.41 -9.13
C ARG A 54 16.58 -8.39 -9.18
N PHE A 55 16.03 -7.43 -9.91
CA PHE A 55 14.59 -7.15 -9.94
C PHE A 55 14.16 -6.77 -11.35
N THR A 56 12.91 -7.04 -11.70
CA THR A 56 12.26 -6.33 -12.81
C THR A 56 11.52 -5.11 -12.27
N GLY A 57 11.45 -4.04 -13.06
CA GLY A 57 10.67 -2.86 -12.71
C GLY A 57 10.46 -1.90 -13.88
N PRO A 58 9.65 -0.84 -13.69
CA PRO A 58 9.48 0.24 -14.65
C PRO A 58 10.78 1.02 -14.93
N PRO A 59 10.94 1.69 -16.09
CA PRO A 59 12.17 2.43 -16.43
C PRO A 59 12.57 3.54 -15.45
N ASP A 60 11.59 4.12 -14.75
CA ASP A 60 11.78 5.19 -13.77
C ASP A 60 11.97 4.66 -12.34
N THR A 61 12.42 3.42 -12.19
CA THR A 61 12.67 2.84 -10.86
C THR A 61 13.79 3.56 -10.14
N GLU A 62 13.51 4.03 -8.94
CA GLU A 62 14.46 4.50 -7.94
C GLU A 62 14.64 3.46 -6.83
N ALA A 63 15.83 3.38 -6.25
CA ALA A 63 16.15 2.44 -5.18
C ALA A 63 16.79 3.12 -3.98
N LYS A 64 16.41 2.71 -2.77
CA LYS A 64 17.03 3.11 -1.51
C LYS A 64 17.17 1.91 -0.58
N PHE A 65 18.21 1.90 0.25
CA PHE A 65 18.41 0.89 1.28
C PHE A 65 18.51 1.57 2.63
N ASP A 66 17.58 1.26 3.55
CA ASP A 66 17.46 1.89 4.87
C ASP A 66 17.31 3.43 4.80
N GLY A 67 16.78 3.93 3.68
CA GLY A 67 16.63 5.36 3.40
C GLY A 67 17.85 6.01 2.72
N ASP A 68 18.97 5.29 2.66
CA ASP A 68 20.23 5.74 2.06
C ASP A 68 20.41 5.28 0.61
N GLU A 69 21.39 5.88 -0.07
CA GLU A 69 21.82 5.45 -1.40
C GLU A 69 22.48 4.07 -1.37
N LEU A 70 22.29 3.31 -2.44
CA LEU A 70 22.91 2.00 -2.63
C LEU A 70 24.40 2.14 -2.98
N ILE A 71 25.20 1.08 -2.76
CA ILE A 71 26.59 1.03 -3.26
C ILE A 71 26.59 1.13 -4.78
N SER A 72 25.70 0.37 -5.43
CA SER A 72 25.48 0.46 -6.86
C SER A 72 24.04 0.13 -7.19
N PHE A 73 23.51 0.81 -8.21
CA PHE A 73 22.20 0.53 -8.79
C PHE A 73 22.30 0.71 -10.30
N GLN A 74 22.21 -0.39 -11.04
CA GLN A 74 22.38 -0.43 -12.48
C GLN A 74 21.18 -1.08 -13.12
N ASN A 75 20.92 -0.77 -14.38
CA ASN A 75 19.84 -1.39 -15.13
C ASN A 75 20.31 -1.85 -16.49
N LYS A 76 19.63 -2.87 -17.01
CA LYS A 76 19.85 -3.42 -18.33
C LYS A 76 18.52 -3.80 -18.94
N PHE A 77 18.31 -3.35 -20.18
CA PHE A 77 17.18 -3.84 -20.97
C PHE A 77 17.38 -5.32 -21.31
N GLN A 78 16.38 -6.10 -20.98
CA GLN A 78 16.26 -7.51 -21.34
C GLN A 78 15.05 -7.71 -22.24
N ARG A 79 14.92 -8.91 -22.82
CA ARG A 79 13.81 -9.26 -23.73
C ARG A 79 12.41 -9.05 -23.11
N TRP A 80 12.31 -9.10 -21.77
CA TRP A 80 11.04 -9.11 -21.04
C TRP A 80 10.81 -7.85 -20.19
N GLY A 81 11.70 -6.85 -20.28
CA GLY A 81 11.62 -5.62 -19.49
C GLY A 81 12.99 -5.12 -19.04
N LEU A 82 13.01 -4.08 -18.21
CA LEU A 82 14.23 -3.65 -17.52
C LEU A 82 14.48 -4.54 -16.31
N GLU A 83 15.69 -5.06 -16.25
CA GLU A 83 16.24 -5.66 -15.04
C GLU A 83 17.15 -4.65 -14.34
N TYR A 84 17.00 -4.56 -13.03
CA TYR A 84 17.79 -3.75 -12.13
C TYR A 84 18.67 -4.64 -11.28
N GLU A 85 19.93 -4.25 -11.11
CA GLU A 85 20.88 -4.88 -10.21
C GLU A 85 21.26 -3.88 -9.12
N ALA A 86 21.18 -4.32 -7.87
CA ALA A 86 21.35 -3.51 -6.67
C ALA A 86 22.44 -4.13 -5.78
N GLU A 87 23.41 -3.34 -5.35
CA GLU A 87 24.38 -3.71 -4.31
C GLU A 87 24.18 -2.81 -3.09
N MET A 88 24.03 -3.43 -1.92
CA MET A 88 23.73 -2.75 -0.65
C MET A 88 24.70 -3.21 0.42
N ARG A 89 25.00 -2.32 1.38
CA ARG A 89 25.81 -2.65 2.56
C ARG A 89 24.90 -2.72 3.77
N ASN A 90 24.98 -3.81 4.52
CA ASN A 90 24.31 -3.90 5.81
C ASN A 90 25.28 -4.32 6.92
N SER A 91 24.97 -3.90 8.14
CA SER A 91 25.60 -4.40 9.36
C SER A 91 24.75 -5.53 9.94
N HIS A 92 25.39 -6.51 10.58
CA HIS A 92 24.66 -7.64 11.20
C HIS A 92 23.75 -7.22 12.38
N SER A 93 23.79 -5.95 12.80
CA SER A 93 23.03 -5.40 13.94
C SER A 93 21.73 -4.68 13.55
N ASN A 94 21.45 -4.48 12.26
CA ASN A 94 20.26 -3.74 11.83
C ASN A 94 19.05 -4.68 11.73
N TYR A 95 18.18 -4.64 12.74
CA TYR A 95 16.80 -5.09 12.60
C TYR A 95 16.08 -4.19 11.59
N ASP A 96 15.20 -4.76 10.77
CA ASP A 96 14.33 -4.02 9.85
C ASP A 96 15.06 -3.27 8.72
N SER A 97 16.07 -3.89 8.10
CA SER A 97 16.64 -3.33 6.88
C SER A 97 15.75 -3.59 5.66
N TRP A 98 15.45 -2.53 4.92
CA TRP A 98 14.56 -2.54 3.76
C TRP A 98 15.27 -2.02 2.52
N LEU A 99 15.32 -2.85 1.48
CA LEU A 99 15.42 -2.32 0.13
C LEU A 99 14.05 -1.80 -0.30
N THR A 100 14.02 -0.55 -0.70
CA THR A 100 12.85 0.14 -1.25
C THR A 100 13.09 0.39 -2.74
N LEU A 101 12.24 -0.17 -3.60
CA LEU A 101 12.19 0.14 -5.02
C LEU A 101 10.90 0.92 -5.29
N HIS A 102 10.97 2.07 -5.94
CA HIS A 102 9.83 2.94 -6.18
C HIS A 102 9.77 3.41 -7.63
N SER A 103 8.57 3.53 -8.19
CA SER A 103 8.33 4.11 -9.52
C SER A 103 7.20 5.13 -9.43
N ASN A 104 7.48 6.35 -9.89
CA ASN A 104 6.50 7.44 -9.94
C ASN A 104 5.45 7.19 -11.04
N SER A 105 5.85 6.60 -12.17
CA SER A 105 4.97 6.36 -13.32
C SER A 105 3.88 5.32 -13.04
N THR A 106 4.14 4.41 -12.10
CA THR A 106 3.19 3.37 -11.69
C THR A 106 2.59 3.62 -10.30
N GLU A 107 3.12 4.60 -9.56
CA GLU A 107 2.77 4.86 -8.14
C GLU A 107 2.92 3.61 -7.26
N GLU A 108 3.89 2.75 -7.61
CA GLU A 108 4.19 1.50 -6.93
C GLU A 108 5.49 1.59 -6.12
N THR A 109 5.51 0.90 -4.98
CA THR A 109 6.72 0.65 -4.20
C THR A 109 6.81 -0.81 -3.83
N LEU A 110 7.95 -1.46 -4.09
CA LEU A 110 8.30 -2.76 -3.51
C LEU A 110 9.25 -2.54 -2.34
N LEU A 111 8.87 -3.03 -1.17
CA LEU A 111 9.75 -3.16 -0.02
C LEU A 111 10.19 -4.61 0.13
N VAL A 112 11.49 -4.83 0.30
CA VAL A 112 12.07 -6.14 0.58
C VAL A 112 12.79 -6.07 1.92
N MET A 113 12.26 -6.79 2.90
CA MET A 113 12.88 -6.93 4.22
C MET A 113 13.89 -8.06 4.17
N PHE A 114 15.16 -7.74 4.39
CA PHE A 114 16.20 -8.76 4.52
C PHE A 114 16.18 -9.39 5.90
N ASN A 115 16.55 -10.65 5.95
CA ASN A 115 16.55 -11.46 7.16
C ASN A 115 17.95 -11.48 7.82
N TYR A 116 18.02 -11.71 9.12
CA TYR A 116 19.15 -11.34 9.98
C TYR A 116 20.37 -12.28 9.93
N ASN A 117 20.26 -13.47 9.32
CA ASN A 117 21.17 -14.60 9.59
C ASN A 117 21.74 -15.31 8.34
N TYR A 118 22.12 -14.56 7.30
CA TYR A 118 22.59 -15.16 6.04
C TYR A 118 24.05 -14.80 5.74
N ALA A 119 24.95 -15.69 6.16
CA ALA A 119 26.29 -15.71 5.61
C ALA A 119 26.28 -16.43 4.26
N ASN A 120 26.83 -15.78 3.24
CA ASN A 120 27.10 -16.33 1.91
C ASN A 120 25.99 -17.21 1.34
N ARG A 121 24.82 -16.63 1.06
CA ARG A 121 23.69 -17.37 0.47
C ARG A 121 23.25 -16.76 -0.84
N SER A 122 22.59 -17.57 -1.65
CA SER A 122 21.91 -17.14 -2.87
C SER A 122 20.50 -17.72 -2.92
N GLN A 123 19.57 -16.93 -3.45
CA GLN A 123 18.16 -17.28 -3.59
C GLN A 123 17.66 -16.80 -4.95
N THR A 124 17.14 -17.74 -5.74
CA THR A 124 16.50 -17.51 -7.06
C THR A 124 15.04 -17.94 -7.07
N ARG A 125 14.60 -18.66 -6.03
CA ARG A 125 13.23 -19.15 -5.90
C ARG A 125 12.49 -18.27 -4.91
N PHE A 126 11.49 -17.59 -5.43
CA PHE A 126 10.58 -16.72 -4.69
C PHE A 126 9.16 -17.19 -4.97
N ILE A 127 8.26 -16.97 -4.02
CA ILE A 127 6.84 -17.06 -4.32
C ILE A 127 6.55 -15.99 -5.40
N GLU A 128 6.09 -16.40 -6.58
CA GLU A 128 5.76 -15.47 -7.66
C GLU A 128 4.58 -14.60 -7.21
N ASN A 129 4.70 -13.27 -7.38
CA ASN A 129 3.55 -12.41 -7.18
C ASN A 129 2.64 -12.50 -8.42
N SER A 130 1.67 -13.43 -8.37
CA SER A 130 0.66 -13.58 -9.41
C SER A 130 -0.59 -12.72 -9.19
N CYS A 131 -0.64 -11.97 -8.08
CA CYS A 131 -1.79 -11.13 -7.75
C CYS A 131 -1.99 -10.01 -8.79
N GLU A 132 -3.22 -9.89 -9.25
CA GLU A 132 -3.69 -8.70 -9.97
C GLU A 132 -4.44 -7.79 -9.01
N ILE A 133 -4.07 -6.52 -8.96
CA ILE A 133 -4.67 -5.52 -8.07
C ILE A 133 -5.28 -4.39 -8.89
N GLY A 134 -6.56 -4.12 -8.67
CA GLY A 134 -7.29 -2.98 -9.21
C GLY A 134 -7.81 -2.10 -8.07
N ILE A 135 -7.82 -0.79 -8.29
CA ILE A 135 -8.25 0.19 -7.29
C ILE A 135 -9.18 1.19 -7.96
N GLU A 136 -10.37 1.33 -7.40
CA GLU A 136 -11.38 2.29 -7.82
C GLU A 136 -11.65 3.28 -6.70
N LYS A 137 -12.05 4.49 -7.06
CA LYS A 137 -12.44 5.55 -6.16
C LYS A 137 -13.87 5.98 -6.50
N VAL A 138 -14.74 5.97 -5.51
CA VAL A 138 -16.12 6.46 -5.61
C VAL A 138 -16.28 7.64 -4.68
N GLU A 139 -16.43 8.83 -5.25
CA GLU A 139 -16.68 10.05 -4.50
C GLU A 139 -18.16 10.36 -4.45
N SER A 140 -18.66 10.65 -3.25
CA SER A 140 -19.99 11.19 -3.01
C SER A 140 -19.90 12.51 -2.23
N THR A 141 -21.03 13.19 -2.06
CA THR A 141 -21.11 14.45 -1.31
C THR A 141 -20.53 14.36 0.12
N PHE A 142 -20.63 13.20 0.77
CA PHE A 142 -20.27 13.04 2.19
C PHE A 142 -19.10 12.11 2.45
N GLN A 143 -18.70 11.32 1.46
CA GLN A 143 -17.62 10.34 1.65
C GLN A 143 -16.89 10.05 0.36
N THR A 144 -15.64 9.63 0.49
CA THR A 144 -14.87 8.99 -0.57
C THR A 144 -14.63 7.54 -0.18
N GLU A 145 -14.98 6.63 -1.06
CA GLU A 145 -14.76 5.20 -0.91
C GLU A 145 -13.69 4.74 -1.90
N TYR A 146 -12.68 4.04 -1.40
CA TYR A 146 -11.72 3.31 -2.23
C TYR A 146 -12.05 1.83 -2.19
N ILE A 147 -12.13 1.22 -3.36
CA ILE A 147 -12.47 -0.18 -3.55
C ILE A 147 -11.27 -0.88 -4.18
N GLY A 148 -10.63 -1.76 -3.41
CA GLY A 148 -9.54 -2.61 -3.87
C GLY A 148 -10.10 -3.95 -4.32
N THR A 149 -9.70 -4.44 -5.49
CA THR A 149 -10.02 -5.79 -5.97
C THR A 149 -8.72 -6.55 -6.18
N ALA A 150 -8.61 -7.76 -5.61
CA ALA A 150 -7.51 -8.66 -5.85
C ALA A 150 -7.97 -9.92 -6.58
N LYS A 151 -7.16 -10.43 -7.51
CA LYS A 151 -7.40 -11.72 -8.19
C LYS A 151 -6.11 -12.51 -8.31
N ASN A 152 -6.23 -13.82 -8.49
CA ASN A 152 -5.10 -14.73 -8.75
C ASN A 152 -4.02 -14.73 -7.66
N CYS A 153 -4.40 -14.45 -6.41
CA CYS A 153 -3.50 -14.37 -5.26
C CYS A 153 -3.23 -15.71 -4.56
N LYS A 154 -3.18 -16.82 -5.32
CA LYS A 154 -2.84 -18.13 -4.74
C LYS A 154 -1.40 -18.05 -4.18
N TYR A 155 -1.16 -18.59 -2.98
CA TYR A 155 0.14 -18.61 -2.27
C TYR A 155 0.55 -17.36 -1.48
N HIS A 156 -0.32 -16.38 -1.36
CA HIS A 156 -0.06 -15.24 -0.48
C HIS A 156 -0.77 -15.47 0.87
N ASP A 157 -0.04 -15.37 1.98
CA ASP A 157 -0.63 -15.03 3.28
C ASP A 157 -1.01 -13.53 3.23
N VAL A 158 -1.97 -13.17 2.37
CA VAL A 158 -2.29 -11.79 1.94
C VAL A 158 -2.68 -10.88 3.10
N VAL A 159 -3.00 -11.41 4.27
CA VAL A 159 -4.03 -10.80 5.10
C VAL A 159 -3.52 -10.43 6.50
N ARG A 160 -2.66 -9.40 6.56
CA ARG A 160 -2.45 -8.61 7.79
C ARG A 160 -2.94 -7.16 7.68
N GLU A 161 -2.72 -6.49 6.56
CA GLU A 161 -3.18 -5.10 6.31
C GLU A 161 -3.38 -4.91 4.79
N PHE A 162 -4.46 -4.25 4.37
CA PHE A 162 -4.72 -3.95 2.94
C PHE A 162 -4.74 -2.45 2.70
N PHE A 163 -5.84 -1.77 3.00
CA PHE A 163 -5.85 -0.31 2.96
C PHE A 163 -5.21 0.26 4.22
N ILE A 164 -4.27 1.17 4.03
CA ILE A 164 -3.69 1.97 5.10
C ILE A 164 -3.97 3.44 4.80
N VAL A 165 -4.64 4.11 5.74
CA VAL A 165 -4.98 5.52 5.65
C VAL A 165 -4.20 6.30 6.70
N GLY A 166 -3.34 7.21 6.24
CA GLY A 166 -2.64 8.18 7.08
C GLY A 166 -3.54 9.39 7.35
N LEU A 167 -3.87 9.62 8.62
CA LEU A 167 -4.59 10.82 9.06
C LEU A 167 -3.66 11.78 9.79
N ASN A 168 -3.77 13.07 9.47
CA ASN A 168 -3.22 14.13 10.29
C ASN A 168 -4.30 14.63 11.26
N VAL A 169 -4.08 14.45 12.56
CA VAL A 169 -5.01 14.80 13.62
C VAL A 169 -4.44 15.99 14.40
N ASN A 170 -5.23 17.06 14.55
CA ASN A 170 -4.93 18.24 15.36
C ASN A 170 -3.72 19.09 14.89
N ASN A 171 -3.42 19.19 13.59
CA ASN A 171 -2.24 19.91 13.07
C ASN A 171 -0.92 19.51 13.74
N THR A 172 -0.87 18.36 14.40
CA THR A 172 0.37 17.81 14.91
C THR A 172 1.12 17.21 13.73
N LYS A 173 2.45 17.32 13.67
CA LYS A 173 3.24 16.68 12.60
C LYS A 173 3.19 15.14 12.64
N LYS A 174 2.31 14.55 13.45
CA LYS A 174 2.22 13.10 13.67
C LYS A 174 1.06 12.54 12.85
N VAL A 175 1.41 11.75 11.84
CA VAL A 175 0.45 10.98 11.04
C VAL A 175 0.06 9.72 11.81
N VAL A 176 -1.24 9.46 11.92
CA VAL A 176 -1.79 8.22 12.46
C VAL A 176 -2.12 7.31 11.28
N ASN A 177 -1.44 6.16 11.19
CA ASN A 177 -1.78 5.15 10.19
C ASN A 177 -2.90 4.25 10.71
N LEU A 178 -4.01 4.20 9.98
CA LEU A 178 -5.13 3.31 10.26
C LEU A 178 -5.04 2.11 9.34
N ALA A 179 -4.64 0.98 9.91
CA ALA A 179 -4.61 -0.31 9.24
C ALA A 179 -6.02 -0.93 9.14
N SER A 180 -6.15 -1.91 8.26
CA SER A 180 -7.42 -2.53 7.92
C SER A 180 -7.94 -3.51 8.97
N ARG A 181 -9.27 -3.56 9.15
CA ARG A 181 -9.90 -4.47 10.12
C ARG A 181 -10.08 -5.88 9.54
N TYR A 182 -9.65 -6.91 10.29
CA TYR A 182 -10.15 -8.27 10.10
C TYR A 182 -11.34 -8.54 11.03
N PRO A 183 -12.38 -9.22 10.54
CA PRO A 183 -13.49 -9.66 11.39
C PRO A 183 -13.08 -10.65 12.51
N TYR A 184 -11.84 -11.17 12.49
CA TYR A 184 -11.33 -12.12 13.47
C TYR A 184 -10.04 -11.67 14.19
N SER A 185 -9.56 -10.44 13.95
CA SER A 185 -8.36 -9.93 14.64
C SER A 185 -8.73 -9.39 16.03
N THR A 186 -7.92 -9.76 17.02
CA THR A 186 -7.99 -9.21 18.39
C THR A 186 -7.17 -7.93 18.55
N GLU A 187 -6.55 -7.41 17.48
CA GLU A 187 -5.80 -6.16 17.53
C GLU A 187 -6.73 -5.00 17.87
N THR A 188 -6.25 -4.16 18.78
CA THR A 188 -7.02 -3.05 19.36
C THR A 188 -7.47 -2.12 18.26
N ILE A 189 -8.74 -2.26 17.87
CA ILE A 189 -9.40 -1.35 16.95
C ILE A 189 -9.22 0.06 17.53
N HIS A 190 -8.64 0.97 16.76
CA HIS A 190 -8.59 2.37 17.17
C HIS A 190 -9.98 3.00 17.00
N ASP A 191 -10.94 2.57 17.80
CA ASP A 191 -12.37 2.91 17.72
C ASP A 191 -12.60 4.42 17.58
N LYS A 192 -11.76 5.23 18.24
CA LYS A 192 -11.80 6.69 18.17
C LYS A 192 -11.66 7.28 16.75
N TYR A 193 -11.08 6.54 15.80
CA TYR A 193 -10.87 7.00 14.42
C TYR A 193 -11.87 6.41 13.42
N LEU A 194 -12.73 5.46 13.83
CA LEU A 194 -13.77 4.87 12.97
C LEU A 194 -14.85 5.86 12.51
N LYS A 195 -15.00 6.95 13.27
CA LYS A 195 -15.85 8.09 12.85
C LYS A 195 -15.30 8.82 11.62
N TYR A 196 -14.00 8.69 11.33
CA TYR A 196 -13.34 9.30 10.18
C TYR A 196 -13.14 8.28 9.05
N VAL A 197 -12.59 7.10 9.36
CA VAL A 197 -12.17 6.13 8.36
C VAL A 197 -12.68 4.75 8.74
N ASP A 198 -13.26 4.06 7.76
CA ASP A 198 -13.69 2.69 7.91
C ASP A 198 -13.01 1.81 6.85
N THR A 199 -12.17 0.87 7.28
CA THR A 199 -11.47 -0.09 6.41
C THR A 199 -11.92 -1.51 6.73
N TYR A 200 -12.32 -2.27 5.70
CA TYR A 200 -12.78 -3.65 5.85
C TYR A 200 -12.68 -4.48 4.54
N LYS A 201 -12.66 -5.80 4.68
CA LYS A 201 -12.75 -6.77 3.57
C LYS A 201 -14.15 -7.37 3.54
N ILE A 202 -14.76 -7.52 2.36
CA ILE A 202 -16.00 -8.29 2.24
C ILE A 202 -15.68 -9.76 2.47
N LYS A 203 -16.40 -10.40 3.42
CA LYS A 203 -16.22 -11.82 3.72
C LYS A 203 -16.36 -12.66 2.45
N ASP A 204 -15.45 -13.62 2.28
CA ASP A 204 -15.43 -14.58 1.16
C ASP A 204 -15.32 -13.94 -0.24
N LYS A 205 -14.90 -12.67 -0.31
CA LYS A 205 -14.57 -11.98 -1.57
C LYS A 205 -13.22 -11.30 -1.46
N ASP A 206 -12.46 -11.30 -2.55
CA ASP A 206 -11.21 -10.54 -2.64
C ASP A 206 -11.47 -9.07 -3.01
N VAL A 207 -12.36 -8.45 -2.24
CA VAL A 207 -12.79 -7.05 -2.37
C VAL A 207 -12.63 -6.36 -1.02
N TYR A 208 -11.97 -5.21 -1.06
CA TYR A 208 -11.50 -4.45 0.09
C TYR A 208 -12.03 -3.02 -0.01
N HIS A 209 -12.33 -2.41 1.12
CA HIS A 209 -12.91 -1.08 1.19
C HIS A 209 -12.14 -0.19 2.15
N ALA A 210 -12.03 1.09 1.80
CA ALA A 210 -11.65 2.17 2.70
C ALA A 210 -12.60 3.37 2.48
N ILE A 211 -13.39 3.71 3.49
CA ILE A 211 -14.39 4.77 3.43
C ILE A 211 -13.94 5.95 4.29
N LEU A 212 -13.70 7.09 3.65
CA LEU A 212 -13.37 8.37 4.27
C LEU A 212 -14.64 9.20 4.48
N LYS A 213 -14.97 9.53 5.73
CA LYS A 213 -16.17 10.27 6.13
C LYS A 213 -15.87 11.77 6.30
N TRP A 214 -16.07 12.56 5.25
CA TRP A 214 -15.67 13.97 5.20
C TRP A 214 -16.34 14.88 6.24
N PRO A 215 -17.64 14.77 6.56
CA PRO A 215 -18.28 15.63 7.54
C PRO A 215 -17.60 15.58 8.92
N MET A 216 -17.29 14.38 9.40
CA MET A 216 -16.64 14.18 10.71
C MET A 216 -15.20 14.67 10.70
N MET A 217 -14.45 14.39 9.62
CA MET A 217 -13.09 14.89 9.46
C MET A 217 -13.05 16.43 9.47
N LYS A 218 -13.95 17.08 8.72
CA LYS A 218 -14.05 18.55 8.66
C LYS A 218 -14.42 19.15 10.01
N GLN A 219 -15.38 18.55 10.71
CA GLN A 219 -15.82 19.01 12.03
C GLN A 219 -14.68 19.02 13.05
N ASP A 220 -13.80 18.01 12.99
CA ASP A 220 -12.74 17.80 13.96
C ASP A 220 -11.35 18.26 13.48
N GLY A 221 -11.27 18.95 12.33
CA GLY A 221 -10.01 19.46 11.79
C GLY A 221 -9.01 18.37 11.39
N VAL A 222 -9.49 17.20 10.97
CA VAL A 222 -8.67 16.06 10.53
C VAL A 222 -8.51 16.10 9.01
N THR A 223 -7.30 15.85 8.53
CA THR A 223 -7.02 15.74 7.09
C THR A 223 -6.43 14.38 6.74
N VAL A 224 -6.57 13.99 5.47
CA VAL A 224 -5.94 12.79 4.92
C VAL A 224 -4.56 13.18 4.41
N ASP A 225 -3.54 12.51 4.93
CA ASP A 225 -2.15 12.67 4.54
C ASP A 225 -1.77 11.69 3.43
N SER A 226 -2.22 10.44 3.55
CA SER A 226 -1.95 9.41 2.56
C SER A 226 -3.03 8.33 2.53
N VAL A 227 -3.20 7.73 1.36
CA VAL A 227 -4.00 6.50 1.17
C VAL A 227 -3.18 5.55 0.32
N ARG A 228 -3.05 4.30 0.78
CA ARG A 228 -2.37 3.26 0.02
C ARG A 228 -3.03 1.90 0.21
N PHE A 229 -2.84 1.04 -0.78
CA PHE A 229 -3.15 -0.38 -0.69
C PHE A 229 -1.85 -1.16 -0.59
N GLU A 230 -1.78 -2.14 0.30
CA GLU A 230 -0.60 -2.98 0.50
C GLU A 230 -0.92 -4.45 0.24
N LEU A 231 0.03 -5.13 -0.41
CA LEU A 231 0.06 -6.57 -0.57
C LEU A 231 1.30 -7.11 0.15
N TRP A 232 1.07 -7.90 1.19
CA TRP A 232 2.13 -8.51 1.98
C TRP A 232 2.35 -9.96 1.55
N LEU A 233 3.61 -10.36 1.46
CA LEU A 233 4.03 -11.73 1.20
C LEU A 233 5.18 -12.08 2.12
N ASN A 234 4.98 -13.12 2.93
CA ASN A 234 6.04 -13.72 3.74
C ASN A 234 6.67 -14.87 2.95
N GLU A 235 8.00 -14.92 2.87
CA GLU A 235 8.64 -16.09 2.27
C GLU A 235 8.38 -17.32 3.13
N LYS A 236 8.19 -18.47 2.47
CA LYS A 236 8.16 -19.74 3.18
C LYS A 236 9.48 -19.93 3.92
N ASP A 237 9.40 -20.40 5.17
CA ASP A 237 10.57 -20.66 6.03
C ASP A 237 11.41 -19.39 6.33
N ALA A 238 10.87 -18.18 6.09
CA ALA A 238 11.48 -16.89 6.44
C ALA A 238 11.94 -16.85 7.91
N PHE A 239 11.09 -17.28 8.84
CA PHE A 239 11.40 -17.25 10.27
C PHE A 239 12.22 -18.46 10.75
N MET A 240 12.53 -19.41 9.85
CA MET A 240 13.35 -20.58 10.14
C MET A 240 14.83 -20.37 9.77
N GLY A 241 15.17 -19.25 9.13
CA GLY A 241 16.55 -18.93 8.77
C GLY A 241 16.99 -19.50 7.41
N ASP A 242 16.04 -19.85 6.53
CA ASP A 242 16.33 -20.40 5.20
C ASP A 242 16.15 -19.43 4.02
N ALA A 243 15.40 -18.33 4.16
CA ALA A 243 15.17 -17.32 3.11
C ALA A 243 15.87 -15.97 3.37
N ILE A 244 16.61 -15.46 2.38
CA ILE A 244 17.37 -14.19 2.46
C ILE A 244 16.42 -13.00 2.68
N ALA A 245 15.27 -13.01 1.99
CA ALA A 245 14.18 -12.08 2.28
C ALA A 245 13.19 -12.72 3.27
N GLY A 246 12.83 -11.97 4.30
CA GLY A 246 11.77 -12.38 5.23
C GLY A 246 10.39 -12.02 4.71
N VAL A 247 10.23 -10.78 4.24
CA VAL A 247 8.93 -10.21 3.83
C VAL A 247 9.13 -9.35 2.58
N ARG A 248 8.16 -9.43 1.66
CA ARG A 248 8.00 -8.51 0.53
C ARG A 248 6.66 -7.79 0.64
N ILE A 249 6.67 -6.48 0.45
CA ILE A 249 5.46 -5.65 0.51
C ILE A 249 5.36 -4.83 -0.77
N TRP A 250 4.28 -5.00 -1.53
CA TRP A 250 3.95 -4.08 -2.61
C TRP A 250 2.98 -3.03 -2.08
N LYS A 251 3.34 -1.76 -2.23
CA LYS A 251 2.50 -0.62 -1.89
C LYS A 251 2.06 0.06 -3.15
N PHE A 252 0.76 0.30 -3.27
CA PHE A 252 0.14 1.05 -4.34
C PHE A 252 -0.36 2.36 -3.74
N LYS A 253 0.33 3.46 -4.06
CA LYS A 253 -0.03 4.79 -3.57
C LYS A 253 -1.28 5.30 -4.31
N ILE A 254 -2.16 5.97 -3.58
CA ILE A 254 -3.45 6.48 -4.10
C ILE A 254 -3.58 7.98 -3.85
N VAL A 255 -3.30 8.41 -2.62
CA VAL A 255 -3.21 9.82 -2.20
C VAL A 255 -1.85 10.02 -1.56
#